data_AF-A0A9R0YLF6-F1
#
_entry.id   AF-A0A9R0YLF6-F1
#
_cell.length_a   1.000
_cell.length_b   1.000
_cell.length_c   1.000
_cell.angle_alpha   90.00
_cell.angle_beta   90.00
_cell.angle_gamma   90.00
#
_symmetry.space_group_name_H-M   'P 1'
#
loop_
_entity.id
_entity.type
_entity.pdbx_description
1 polymer ?
#
loop_
_entity_poly.entity_id
_entity_poly.type
_entity_poly.pdbx_seq_one_letter_code
_entity_poly.pdbx_strand_id
1 'polypeptide(L)'
;MDTPLSILKDIFGLALKIKEAVNAVRQNKEVCLEIRKRVNTLHAILSCLTKSEMLMHPAMSEALQILQGTLSRALHLVMACHEEKNVISKIFSATSLSKDLHQVNKDIIEDMAIANFGNTVHNTIMLSKHAQHEAPLKEETDSSVGKEQIDSAVESAAASMSSGFKWYILSELEKATDNFSEENVIWKCGSVTIYQGKLPDECQVAIKVYSDEQFSTCREQRNNDVRFAAELMHKNIVKLLGCCYTGTGGLFLQVYVHAHYRSLSDYMNGRMRALVPRPTQRGLNVSPETQKLSWPRCFKIIQGIAQGVLYLHDHCGLRIIHLDLKPSNILLDQGFNPRIDDFSISQMLPESKDKGVVASVTATWGFAAPEYVHSLCFSAKSDVHSYGVLLLELVTGVSCDQANESYNPLTASVWKLWKSERLDECIDPGLRDVVSESQIDEMRRCIHIALLCVEEDPARRPTMNRVVWMLSDNRLNLPKPEKPSYSTPPLGILKQKYLKKKITPPLGTGTAL
;
A
#
# COMPACT_ATOMS: atom_id res chain seq x y z
N MET A 1 -36.54 0.56 -8.53
CA MET A 1 -35.18 0.29 -8.04
C MET A 1 -34.66 1.59 -7.47
N ASP A 2 -34.30 1.60 -6.20
CA ASP A 2 -33.76 2.81 -5.57
C ASP A 2 -32.44 3.18 -6.23
N THR A 3 -32.24 4.48 -6.47
CA THR A 3 -30.99 4.97 -7.04
C THR A 3 -29.86 4.82 -5.99
N PRO A 4 -28.60 4.57 -6.38
CA PRO A 4 -27.47 4.45 -5.45
C PRO A 4 -27.34 5.64 -4.47
N LEU A 5 -27.71 6.83 -4.93
CA LEU A 5 -27.80 8.05 -4.11
C LEU A 5 -28.87 7.98 -3.01
N SER A 6 -30.02 7.32 -3.28
CA SER A 6 -31.06 7.11 -2.28
C SER A 6 -30.58 6.17 -1.18
N ILE A 7 -29.96 5.05 -1.56
CA ILE A 7 -29.41 4.06 -0.61
C ILE A 7 -28.35 4.70 0.30
N LEU A 8 -27.52 5.59 -0.24
CA LEU A 8 -26.53 6.35 0.53
C LEU A 8 -27.15 7.32 1.54
N LYS A 9 -28.21 8.04 1.16
CA LYS A 9 -28.94 8.91 2.09
C LYS A 9 -29.52 8.11 3.25
N ASP A 10 -30.08 6.93 2.96
CA ASP A 10 -30.61 6.03 3.98
C ASP A 10 -29.50 5.51 4.91
N ILE A 11 -28.35 5.12 4.36
CA ILE A 11 -27.17 4.73 5.14
C ILE A 11 -26.73 5.88 6.07
N PHE A 12 -26.63 7.11 5.57
CA PHE A 12 -26.27 8.26 6.39
C PHE A 12 -27.30 8.52 7.51
N GLY A 13 -28.60 8.34 7.21
CA GLY A 13 -29.67 8.43 8.20
C GLY A 13 -29.57 7.35 9.29
N LEU A 14 -29.31 6.09 8.90
CA LEU A 14 -29.07 4.98 9.83
C LEU A 14 -27.83 5.24 10.69
N ALA A 15 -26.74 5.70 10.08
CA ALA A 15 -25.51 6.05 10.78
C ALA A 15 -25.74 7.10 11.87
N LEU A 16 -26.52 8.16 11.57
CA LEU A 16 -26.86 9.19 12.55
C LEU A 16 -27.69 8.61 13.71
N LYS A 17 -28.74 7.82 13.41
CA LYS A 17 -29.59 7.17 14.42
C LYS A 17 -28.79 6.25 15.35
N ILE A 18 -27.83 5.51 14.81
CA ILE A 18 -26.95 4.66 15.63
C ILE A 18 -26.10 5.52 16.58
N LYS A 19 -25.52 6.63 16.09
CA LYS A 19 -24.70 7.53 16.93
C LYS A 19 -25.51 8.09 18.11
N GLU A 20 -26.75 8.48 17.85
CA GLU A 20 -27.68 8.98 18.87
C GLU A 20 -28.07 7.87 19.84
N ALA A 21 -28.44 6.69 19.33
CA ALA A 21 -28.86 5.55 20.15
C ALA A 21 -27.77 5.09 21.12
N VAL A 22 -26.50 5.10 20.70
CA VAL A 22 -25.36 4.70 21.57
C VAL A 22 -25.23 5.59 22.81
N ASN A 23 -25.67 6.86 22.77
CA ASN A 23 -25.59 7.75 23.92
C ASN A 23 -26.53 7.35 25.06
N ALA A 24 -27.61 6.61 24.76
CA ALA A 24 -28.62 6.18 25.71
C ALA A 24 -28.44 4.73 26.21
N VAL A 25 -27.38 4.04 25.76
CA VAL A 25 -27.12 2.63 26.07
C VAL A 25 -26.73 2.40 27.53
N ARG A 26 -27.35 1.39 28.17
CA ARG A 26 -27.09 1.00 29.57
C ARG A 26 -26.29 -0.31 29.72
N GLN A 27 -26.22 -1.14 28.68
CA GLN A 27 -25.53 -2.44 28.67
C GLN A 27 -24.59 -2.56 27.46
N ASN A 28 -23.53 -3.38 27.53
CA ASN A 28 -22.56 -3.57 26.42
C ASN A 28 -21.95 -2.26 25.89
N LYS A 29 -21.77 -1.27 26.77
CA LYS A 29 -21.39 0.10 26.41
C LYS A 29 -20.10 0.16 25.58
N GLU A 30 -19.10 -0.66 25.90
CA GLU A 30 -17.83 -0.71 25.15
C GLU A 30 -18.03 -1.10 23.69
N VAL A 31 -18.77 -2.17 23.42
CA VAL A 31 -19.04 -2.65 22.05
C VAL A 31 -19.90 -1.64 21.29
N CYS A 32 -20.90 -1.05 21.94
CA CYS A 32 -21.73 0.01 21.33
C CYS A 32 -20.90 1.27 21.00
N LEU A 33 -19.95 1.65 21.85
CA LEU A 33 -19.02 2.75 21.57
C LEU A 33 -18.10 2.43 20.39
N GLU A 34 -17.70 1.17 20.23
CA GLU A 34 -16.91 0.73 19.08
C GLU A 34 -17.73 0.78 17.78
N ILE A 35 -18.97 0.28 17.80
CA ILE A 35 -19.91 0.39 16.67
C ILE A 35 -20.05 1.87 16.27
N ARG A 36 -20.24 2.78 17.23
CA ARG A 36 -20.32 4.22 16.96
C ARG A 36 -19.07 4.76 16.27
N LYS A 37 -17.87 4.34 16.71
CA LYS A 37 -16.61 4.74 16.06
C LYS A 37 -16.56 4.25 14.61
N ARG A 38 -16.93 2.99 14.35
CA ARG A 38 -16.94 2.42 12.99
C ARG A 38 -17.96 3.12 12.08
N VAL A 39 -19.14 3.42 12.60
CA VAL A 39 -20.17 4.20 11.88
C VAL A 39 -19.69 5.62 11.55
N ASN A 40 -18.90 6.26 12.42
CA ASN A 40 -18.26 7.54 12.10
C ASN A 40 -17.26 7.39 10.94
N THR A 41 -16.39 6.38 11.00
CA THR A 41 -15.41 6.10 9.95
C THR A 41 -16.10 5.80 8.62
N LEU A 42 -17.14 4.97 8.64
CA LEU A 42 -17.94 4.63 7.47
C LEU A 42 -18.57 5.87 6.83
N HIS A 43 -19.08 6.80 7.63
CA HIS A 43 -19.62 8.06 7.12
C HIS A 43 -18.56 8.83 6.31
N ALA A 44 -17.33 8.96 6.84
CA ALA A 44 -16.24 9.62 6.15
C ALA A 44 -15.86 8.93 4.83
N ILE A 45 -15.75 7.60 4.84
CA ILE A 45 -15.44 6.76 3.66
C ILE A 45 -16.48 6.97 2.56
N LEU A 46 -17.77 6.91 2.94
CA LEU A 46 -18.88 7.03 2.00
C LEU A 46 -19.02 8.45 1.46
N SER A 47 -18.69 9.48 2.24
CA SER A 47 -18.63 10.85 1.75
C SER A 47 -17.55 11.07 0.67
N CYS A 48 -16.47 10.28 0.67
CA CYS A 48 -15.51 10.27 -0.44
C CYS A 48 -16.08 9.55 -1.67
N LEU A 49 -16.79 8.43 -1.46
CA LEU A 49 -17.37 7.63 -2.54
C LEU A 49 -18.49 8.36 -3.29
N THR A 50 -19.22 9.29 -2.64
CA THR A 50 -20.28 10.06 -3.32
C THR A 50 -19.76 10.94 -4.47
N LYS A 51 -18.47 11.27 -4.47
CA LYS A 51 -17.80 12.05 -5.51
C LYS A 51 -17.24 11.17 -6.63
N SER A 52 -17.40 9.84 -6.52
CA SER A 52 -16.79 8.87 -7.41
C SER A 52 -17.75 8.33 -8.48
N GLU A 53 -17.26 8.15 -9.71
CA GLU A 53 -17.95 7.39 -10.75
C GLU A 53 -18.29 5.94 -10.33
N MET A 54 -17.56 5.38 -9.36
CA MET A 54 -17.76 4.02 -8.87
C MET A 54 -19.08 3.85 -8.13
N LEU A 55 -19.69 4.94 -7.65
CA LEU A 55 -20.98 4.90 -6.99
C LEU A 55 -22.08 4.31 -7.89
N MET A 56 -22.02 4.62 -9.18
CA MET A 56 -23.04 4.20 -10.15
C MET A 56 -22.84 2.76 -10.64
N HIS A 57 -21.79 2.09 -10.17
CA HIS A 57 -21.48 0.74 -10.61
C HIS A 57 -22.40 -0.30 -9.94
N PRO A 58 -22.95 -1.29 -10.67
CA PRO A 58 -23.89 -2.26 -10.12
C PRO A 58 -23.35 -3.03 -8.90
N ALA A 59 -22.06 -3.37 -8.92
CA ALA A 59 -21.34 -3.98 -7.80
C ALA A 59 -21.41 -3.16 -6.51
N MET A 60 -21.32 -1.84 -6.65
CA MET A 60 -21.32 -0.92 -5.52
C MET A 60 -22.73 -0.75 -4.97
N SER A 61 -23.74 -0.70 -5.83
CA SER A 61 -25.14 -0.66 -5.41
C SER A 61 -25.50 -1.88 -4.54
N GLU A 62 -25.09 -3.09 -4.96
CA GLU A 62 -25.30 -4.33 -4.18
C GLU A 62 -24.58 -4.29 -2.83
N ALA A 63 -23.32 -3.84 -2.80
CA ALA A 63 -22.56 -3.69 -1.56
C ALA A 63 -23.18 -2.66 -0.60
N LEU A 64 -23.66 -1.54 -1.12
CA LEU A 64 -24.34 -0.51 -0.31
C LEU A 64 -25.67 -1.03 0.26
N GLN A 65 -26.40 -1.88 -0.45
CA GLN A 65 -27.61 -2.53 0.08
C GLN A 65 -27.28 -3.49 1.22
N ILE A 66 -26.21 -4.30 1.08
CA ILE A 66 -25.74 -5.18 2.16
C ILE A 66 -25.39 -4.35 3.40
N LEU A 67 -24.60 -3.29 3.22
CA LEU A 67 -24.22 -2.38 4.29
C LEU A 67 -25.43 -1.70 4.96
N GLN A 68 -26.43 -1.27 4.17
CA GLN A 68 -27.68 -0.72 4.69
C GLN A 68 -28.40 -1.74 5.59
N GLY A 69 -28.47 -3.00 5.16
CA GLY A 69 -29.03 -4.10 5.95
C GLY A 69 -28.26 -4.34 7.25
N THR A 70 -26.92 -4.36 7.19
CA THR A 70 -26.05 -4.50 8.36
C THR A 70 -26.25 -3.37 9.36
N LEU A 71 -26.32 -2.11 8.90
CA LEU A 71 -26.55 -0.95 9.77
C LEU A 71 -27.96 -0.95 10.38
N SER A 72 -28.97 -1.39 9.64
CA SER A 72 -30.34 -1.54 10.18
C SER A 72 -30.36 -2.54 11.33
N ARG A 73 -29.72 -3.71 11.15
CA ARG A 73 -29.55 -4.71 12.21
C ARG A 73 -28.74 -4.17 13.39
N ALA A 74 -27.68 -3.41 13.13
CA ALA A 74 -26.88 -2.79 14.18
C ALA A 74 -27.68 -1.80 15.01
N LEU A 75 -28.50 -0.95 14.37
CA LEU A 75 -29.40 -0.03 15.07
C LEU A 75 -30.37 -0.78 15.99
N HIS A 76 -30.99 -1.86 15.50
CA HIS A 76 -31.90 -2.68 16.29
C HIS A 76 -31.21 -3.29 17.52
N LEU A 77 -30.00 -3.84 17.37
CA LEU A 77 -29.22 -4.40 18.47
C LEU A 77 -28.77 -3.33 19.49
N VAL A 78 -28.37 -2.15 19.02
CA VAL A 78 -27.99 -1.02 19.89
C VAL A 78 -29.21 -0.53 20.69
N MET A 79 -30.38 -0.42 20.06
CA MET A 79 -31.62 -0.06 20.77
C MET A 79 -32.03 -1.11 21.81
N ALA A 80 -31.82 -2.40 21.53
CA ALA A 80 -32.06 -3.47 22.51
C ALA A 80 -31.18 -3.35 23.77
N CYS A 81 -30.09 -2.59 23.73
CA CYS A 81 -29.24 -2.30 24.88
C CYS A 81 -29.77 -1.16 25.78
N HIS A 82 -30.93 -0.57 25.44
CA HIS A 82 -31.63 0.42 26.25
C HIS A 82 -32.52 -0.22 27.33
N GLU A 83 -33.01 -1.45 27.10
CA GLU A 83 -34.02 -2.10 27.95
C GLU A 83 -33.43 -2.70 29.25
N GLU A 84 -34.14 -2.49 30.36
CA GLU A 84 -33.93 -3.24 31.61
C GLU A 84 -34.77 -4.52 31.60
N LYS A 85 -34.12 -5.68 31.48
CA LYS A 85 -34.79 -6.99 31.65
C LYS A 85 -34.50 -7.60 33.03
N ASN A 86 -35.46 -8.38 33.53
CA ASN A 86 -35.41 -9.08 34.82
C ASN A 86 -34.19 -10.00 34.97
N VAL A 87 -33.80 -10.29 36.23
CA VAL A 87 -32.51 -10.90 36.63
C VAL A 87 -32.20 -12.26 35.98
N ILE A 88 -33.20 -13.08 35.68
CA ILE A 88 -33.03 -14.43 35.10
C ILE A 88 -32.98 -14.38 33.56
N SER A 89 -33.71 -13.47 32.91
CA SER A 89 -33.58 -13.24 31.47
C SER A 89 -32.29 -12.49 31.12
N LYS A 90 -31.74 -11.71 32.07
CA LYS A 90 -30.47 -10.96 31.96
C LYS A 90 -29.28 -11.80 31.52
N ILE A 91 -29.07 -13.01 32.04
CA ILE A 91 -27.80 -13.74 31.81
C ILE A 91 -27.79 -14.42 30.43
N PHE A 92 -28.86 -15.12 30.07
CA PHE A 92 -28.97 -15.78 28.76
C PHE A 92 -29.16 -14.77 27.61
N SER A 93 -29.99 -13.73 27.79
CA SER A 93 -30.20 -12.73 26.74
C SER A 93 -29.02 -11.78 26.57
N ALA A 94 -28.31 -11.39 27.64
CA ALA A 94 -27.14 -10.50 27.51
C ALA A 94 -25.95 -11.20 26.84
N THR A 95 -25.76 -12.50 27.08
CA THR A 95 -24.69 -13.27 26.42
C THR A 95 -24.97 -13.42 24.91
N SER A 96 -26.23 -13.69 24.53
CA SER A 96 -26.62 -13.74 23.11
C SER A 96 -26.51 -12.36 22.46
N LEU A 97 -27.05 -11.32 23.09
CA LEU A 97 -27.00 -9.94 22.59
C LEU A 97 -25.56 -9.44 22.43
N SER A 98 -24.67 -9.78 23.36
CA SER A 98 -23.25 -9.44 23.27
C SER A 98 -22.58 -10.13 22.08
N LYS A 99 -22.85 -11.42 21.85
CA LYS A 99 -22.36 -12.14 20.66
C LYS A 99 -22.88 -11.51 19.37
N ASP A 100 -24.17 -11.20 19.31
CA ASP A 100 -24.81 -10.58 18.15
C ASP A 100 -24.25 -9.18 17.88
N LEU A 101 -23.97 -8.38 18.91
CA LEU A 101 -23.29 -7.08 18.79
C LEU A 101 -21.87 -7.23 18.26
N HIS A 102 -21.08 -8.17 18.78
CA HIS A 102 -19.73 -8.42 18.26
C HIS A 102 -19.75 -8.89 16.82
N GLN A 103 -20.72 -9.73 16.45
CA GLN A 103 -20.90 -10.18 15.08
C GLN A 103 -21.31 -9.03 14.16
N VAL A 104 -22.30 -8.22 14.53
CA VAL A 104 -22.71 -7.06 13.71
C VAL A 104 -21.57 -6.05 13.58
N ASN A 105 -20.79 -5.86 14.63
CA ASN A 105 -19.62 -5.01 14.63
C ASN A 105 -18.60 -5.52 13.60
N LYS A 106 -18.33 -6.84 13.58
CA LYS A 106 -17.48 -7.50 12.59
C LYS A 106 -18.03 -7.34 11.16
N ASP A 107 -19.32 -7.54 10.97
CA ASP A 107 -19.96 -7.41 9.66
C ASP A 107 -19.84 -5.96 9.12
N ILE A 108 -19.95 -4.95 10.00
CA ILE A 108 -19.68 -3.54 9.64
C ILE A 108 -18.24 -3.35 9.14
N ILE A 109 -17.24 -4.02 9.75
CA ILE A 109 -15.85 -3.95 9.25
C ILE A 109 -15.77 -4.51 7.82
N GLU A 110 -16.36 -5.68 7.60
CA GLU A 110 -16.30 -6.35 6.31
C GLU A 110 -16.99 -5.50 5.23
N ASP A 111 -18.12 -4.88 5.54
CA ASP A 111 -18.83 -3.97 4.64
C ASP A 111 -18.04 -2.67 4.38
N MET A 112 -17.35 -2.12 5.40
CA MET A 112 -16.45 -0.96 5.24
C MET A 112 -15.28 -1.26 4.29
N ALA A 113 -14.76 -2.48 4.31
CA ALA A 113 -13.69 -2.91 3.39
C ALA A 113 -14.14 -2.83 1.92
N ILE A 114 -15.41 -3.11 1.64
CA ILE A 114 -15.99 -3.01 0.29
C ILE A 114 -16.09 -1.56 -0.17
N ALA A 115 -16.55 -0.66 0.71
CA ALA A 115 -16.60 0.77 0.40
C ALA A 115 -15.19 1.35 0.17
N ASN A 116 -14.21 0.95 0.98
CA ASN A 116 -12.81 1.32 0.80
C ASN A 116 -12.19 0.74 -0.46
N PHE A 117 -12.55 -0.49 -0.85
CA PHE A 117 -12.17 -1.06 -2.15
C PHE A 117 -12.73 -0.21 -3.29
N GLY A 118 -13.99 0.23 -3.21
CA GLY A 118 -14.58 1.18 -4.17
C GLY A 118 -13.78 2.47 -4.32
N ASN A 119 -13.41 3.10 -3.21
CA ASN A 119 -12.58 4.30 -3.21
C ASN A 119 -11.16 4.04 -3.73
N THR A 120 -10.55 2.92 -3.35
CA THR A 120 -9.20 2.55 -3.82
C THR A 120 -9.21 2.31 -5.33
N VAL A 121 -10.18 1.53 -5.83
CA VAL A 121 -10.37 1.30 -7.27
C VAL A 121 -10.69 2.60 -7.98
N HIS A 122 -11.52 3.48 -7.42
CA HIS A 122 -11.74 4.80 -7.99
C HIS A 122 -10.44 5.59 -8.09
N ASN A 123 -9.64 5.66 -7.03
CA ASN A 123 -8.37 6.38 -7.04
C ASN A 123 -7.43 5.76 -8.09
N THR A 124 -7.27 4.44 -8.14
CA THR A 124 -6.46 3.74 -9.14
C THR A 124 -6.98 3.93 -10.58
N ILE A 125 -8.30 3.91 -10.77
CA ILE A 125 -8.95 4.12 -12.08
C ILE A 125 -8.85 5.59 -12.51
N MET A 126 -9.03 6.55 -11.60
CA MET A 126 -8.84 7.97 -11.93
C MET A 126 -7.40 8.23 -12.35
N LEU A 127 -6.44 7.62 -11.65
CA LEU A 127 -5.02 7.66 -12.00
C LEU A 127 -4.70 6.98 -13.35
N SER A 128 -5.52 6.02 -13.81
CA SER A 128 -5.28 5.25 -15.05
C SER A 128 -6.20 5.58 -16.24
N LYS A 129 -7.40 6.14 -16.04
CA LYS A 129 -8.30 6.61 -17.13
C LYS A 129 -7.82 7.94 -17.71
N HIS A 130 -7.27 8.82 -16.88
CA HIS A 130 -6.60 10.05 -17.37
C HIS A 130 -5.28 9.72 -18.09
N ALA A 131 -4.81 8.47 -18.04
CA ALA A 131 -3.69 7.99 -18.84
C ALA A 131 -4.09 7.50 -20.25
N GLN A 132 -5.39 7.49 -20.61
CA GLN A 132 -5.86 6.87 -21.86
C GLN A 132 -6.83 7.72 -22.70
N HIS A 133 -7.16 8.96 -22.34
CA HIS A 133 -8.04 9.81 -23.17
C HIS A 133 -7.41 11.15 -23.54
N GLU A 134 -6.96 11.25 -24.79
CA GLU A 134 -6.87 12.52 -25.53
C GLU A 134 -8.30 13.03 -25.79
N ALA A 135 -8.74 14.08 -25.10
CA ALA A 135 -9.67 15.10 -25.62
C ALA A 135 -9.90 16.23 -24.58
N PRO A 136 -9.90 17.51 -24.99
CA PRO A 136 -10.05 18.64 -24.08
C PRO A 136 -11.53 18.87 -23.75
N LEU A 137 -11.89 18.86 -22.46
CA LEU A 137 -13.15 19.43 -21.98
C LEU A 137 -12.84 20.65 -21.11
N LYS A 138 -13.41 21.78 -21.55
CA LYS A 138 -13.25 23.13 -21.02
C LYS A 138 -13.58 23.19 -19.52
N GLU A 139 -12.70 23.80 -18.75
CA GLU A 139 -12.96 24.26 -17.40
C GLU A 139 -13.86 25.52 -17.43
N GLU A 140 -14.98 25.48 -16.70
CA GLU A 140 -15.52 26.68 -16.07
C GLU A 140 -15.00 26.76 -14.63
N THR A 141 -14.57 27.97 -14.32
CA THR A 141 -13.88 28.47 -13.12
C THR A 141 -14.64 28.26 -11.82
N ASP A 142 -13.93 28.00 -10.71
CA ASP A 142 -13.66 28.99 -9.65
C ASP A 142 -12.95 28.33 -8.43
N SER A 143 -11.72 28.75 -8.10
CA SER A 143 -11.12 28.57 -6.76
C SER A 143 -9.78 29.31 -6.65
N SER A 144 -9.86 30.62 -6.48
CA SER A 144 -8.73 31.50 -6.13
C SER A 144 -8.19 31.31 -4.70
N VAL A 145 -8.77 30.39 -3.90
CA VAL A 145 -8.44 30.24 -2.47
C VAL A 145 -7.36 29.18 -2.19
N GLY A 146 -6.94 28.39 -3.19
CA GLY A 146 -5.97 27.28 -3.00
C GLY A 146 -4.54 27.54 -3.47
N LYS A 147 -4.27 28.67 -4.13
CA LYS A 147 -3.01 28.93 -4.88
C LYS A 147 -1.87 29.49 -4.02
N GLU A 148 -2.15 30.33 -3.02
CA GLU A 148 -1.10 31.00 -2.21
C GLU A 148 -0.42 30.10 -1.17
N GLN A 149 -1.04 28.99 -0.74
CA GLN A 149 -0.42 28.07 0.23
C GLN A 149 0.68 27.16 -0.38
N ILE A 150 0.82 27.13 -1.72
CA ILE A 150 1.78 26.27 -2.45
C ILE A 150 3.20 26.79 -2.29
N ASP A 151 3.38 28.08 -2.56
CA ASP A 151 4.69 28.74 -2.53
C ASP A 151 5.27 28.62 -1.13
N SER A 152 4.47 28.91 -0.10
CA SER A 152 4.90 28.85 1.30
C SER A 152 5.40 27.46 1.75
N ALA A 153 4.78 26.34 1.35
CA ALA A 153 5.19 25.02 1.84
C ALA A 153 6.44 24.47 1.14
N VAL A 154 6.55 24.69 -0.17
CA VAL A 154 7.72 24.28 -0.97
C VAL A 154 8.91 25.20 -0.69
N GLU A 155 8.68 26.50 -0.51
CA GLU A 155 9.71 27.48 -0.11
C GLU A 155 10.11 27.31 1.36
N SER A 156 9.18 26.98 2.27
CA SER A 156 9.51 26.68 3.67
C SER A 156 10.31 25.37 3.79
N ALA A 157 9.97 24.35 3.00
CA ALA A 157 10.81 23.16 2.86
C ALA A 157 12.19 23.51 2.30
N ALA A 158 12.26 24.34 1.24
CA ALA A 158 13.52 24.81 0.67
C ALA A 158 14.38 25.61 1.67
N ALA A 159 13.76 26.38 2.57
CA ALA A 159 14.43 27.17 3.60
C ALA A 159 14.90 26.34 4.81
N SER A 160 14.33 25.16 5.03
CA SER A 160 14.62 24.28 6.17
C SER A 160 15.56 23.11 5.84
N MET A 161 15.96 22.93 4.59
CA MET A 161 16.59 21.68 4.12
C MET A 161 18.11 21.59 4.38
N SER A 162 18.53 20.41 4.85
CA SER A 162 19.92 20.07 5.18
C SER A 162 20.85 19.97 3.95
N SER A 163 22.16 19.91 4.21
CA SER A 163 23.22 19.89 3.20
C SER A 163 23.05 18.78 2.16
N GLY A 164 22.65 19.12 0.93
CA GLY A 164 22.71 18.20 -0.23
C GLY A 164 21.50 18.23 -1.17
N PHE A 165 20.35 18.75 -0.74
CA PHE A 165 19.19 18.97 -1.61
C PHE A 165 19.41 20.20 -2.52
N LYS A 166 19.01 20.12 -3.79
CA LYS A 166 19.20 21.21 -4.76
C LYS A 166 17.93 21.53 -5.55
N TRP A 167 17.70 22.80 -5.83
CA TRP A 167 16.76 23.22 -6.87
C TRP A 167 17.51 23.32 -8.20
N TYR A 168 17.16 22.47 -9.15
CA TYR A 168 17.72 22.46 -10.50
C TYR A 168 16.92 23.40 -11.41
N ILE A 169 17.61 24.01 -12.36
CA ILE A 169 16.94 24.73 -13.45
C ILE A 169 16.62 23.76 -14.60
N LEU A 170 15.50 23.97 -15.30
CA LEU A 170 15.05 23.04 -16.35
C LEU A 170 16.12 22.76 -17.39
N SER A 171 16.86 23.79 -17.82
CA SER A 171 17.90 23.67 -18.85
C SER A 171 19.09 22.79 -18.45
N GLU A 172 19.34 22.60 -17.15
CA GLU A 172 20.32 21.62 -16.67
C GLU A 172 19.80 20.19 -16.86
N LEU A 173 18.52 19.97 -16.55
CA LEU A 173 17.88 18.65 -16.66
C LEU A 173 17.63 18.27 -18.13
N GLU A 174 17.30 19.24 -18.98
CA GLU A 174 17.22 19.05 -20.43
C GLU A 174 18.57 18.59 -20.97
N LYS A 175 19.67 19.29 -20.64
CA LYS A 175 21.02 18.85 -21.05
C LYS A 175 21.37 17.47 -20.51
N ALA A 176 21.02 17.20 -19.25
CA ALA A 176 21.32 15.91 -18.61
C ALA A 176 20.59 14.73 -19.26
N THR A 177 19.44 14.96 -19.88
CA THR A 177 18.56 13.93 -20.46
C THR A 177 18.53 13.95 -21.99
N ASP A 178 19.39 14.74 -22.63
CA ASP A 178 19.35 15.02 -24.08
C ASP A 178 17.95 15.48 -24.54
N ASN A 179 17.47 16.56 -23.92
CA ASN A 179 16.14 17.14 -24.11
C ASN A 179 14.99 16.15 -23.86
N PHE A 180 15.09 15.37 -22.78
CA PHE A 180 14.11 14.33 -22.44
C PHE A 180 13.87 13.34 -23.59
N SER A 181 14.95 12.93 -24.28
CA SER A 181 14.91 11.98 -25.38
C SER A 181 14.24 10.66 -24.97
N GLU A 182 13.42 10.10 -25.87
CA GLU A 182 12.77 8.80 -25.68
C GLU A 182 13.80 7.66 -25.49
N GLU A 183 15.04 7.82 -25.99
CA GLU A 183 16.13 6.86 -25.76
C GLU A 183 16.56 6.78 -24.28
N ASN A 184 16.32 7.85 -23.52
CA ASN A 184 16.67 7.94 -22.11
C ASN A 184 15.52 7.53 -21.17
N VAL A 185 14.39 7.07 -21.70
CA VAL A 185 13.25 6.64 -20.88
C VAL A 185 13.58 5.32 -20.16
N ILE A 186 13.65 5.37 -18.82
CA ILE A 186 13.76 4.19 -17.96
C ILE A 186 12.39 3.53 -17.82
N TRP A 187 11.36 4.34 -17.61
CA TRP A 187 10.01 3.87 -17.36
C TRP A 187 8.99 4.95 -17.69
N LYS A 188 7.82 4.51 -18.17
CA LYS A 188 6.70 5.39 -18.54
C LYS A 188 5.42 4.72 -18.10
N CYS A 189 4.60 5.42 -17.32
CA CYS A 189 3.26 4.95 -16.96
C CYS A 189 2.32 6.14 -16.84
N GLY A 190 1.31 6.14 -17.71
CA GLY A 190 0.39 7.26 -17.83
C GLY A 190 1.11 8.59 -17.94
N SER A 191 0.85 9.47 -16.98
CA SER A 191 1.33 10.85 -16.92
C SER A 191 2.65 11.04 -16.15
N VAL A 192 3.34 9.94 -15.78
CA VAL A 192 4.67 9.98 -15.18
C VAL A 192 5.68 9.28 -16.08
N THR A 193 6.75 9.99 -16.41
CA THR A 193 7.89 9.45 -17.16
C THR A 193 9.16 9.60 -16.34
N ILE A 194 9.96 8.55 -16.26
CA ILE A 194 11.25 8.55 -15.58
C ILE A 194 12.34 8.45 -16.65
N TYR A 195 13.19 9.47 -16.70
CA TYR A 195 14.33 9.55 -17.61
C TYR A 195 15.62 9.23 -16.85
N GLN A 196 16.53 8.52 -17.50
CA GLN A 196 17.93 8.50 -17.10
C GLN A 196 18.58 9.81 -17.54
N GLY A 197 19.42 10.38 -16.70
CA GLY A 197 20.23 11.52 -17.06
C GLY A 197 21.62 11.46 -16.45
N LYS A 198 22.48 12.35 -16.92
CA LYS A 198 23.83 12.56 -16.41
C LYS A 198 24.07 14.03 -16.14
N LEU A 199 24.24 14.38 -14.87
CA LEU A 199 24.52 15.75 -14.45
C LEU A 199 25.96 16.17 -14.81
N PRO A 200 26.29 17.49 -14.81
CA PRO A 200 27.62 17.99 -15.16
C PRO A 200 28.76 17.47 -14.28
N ASP A 201 28.46 17.06 -13.05
CA ASP A 201 29.40 16.43 -12.11
C ASP A 201 29.54 14.92 -12.34
N GLU A 202 29.12 14.43 -13.51
CA GLU A 202 29.10 13.04 -13.94
C GLU A 202 28.15 12.13 -13.13
N CYS A 203 27.36 12.71 -12.22
CA CYS A 203 26.39 11.97 -11.41
C CYS A 203 25.27 11.42 -12.31
N GLN A 204 25.08 10.11 -12.28
CA GLN A 204 23.94 9.44 -12.93
C GLN A 204 22.67 9.69 -12.10
N VAL A 205 21.63 10.18 -12.76
CA VAL A 205 20.37 10.55 -12.12
C VAL A 205 19.16 9.92 -12.82
N ALA A 206 18.08 9.78 -12.05
CA ALA A 206 16.77 9.40 -12.53
C ALA A 206 15.85 10.60 -12.30
N ILE A 207 15.23 11.08 -13.37
CA ILE A 207 14.43 12.29 -13.37
C ILE A 207 12.99 11.89 -13.61
N LYS A 208 12.18 11.95 -12.55
CA LYS A 208 10.74 11.68 -12.57
C LYS A 208 10.02 12.96 -12.96
N VAL A 209 9.36 12.93 -14.12
CA VAL A 209 8.62 14.05 -14.71
C VAL A 209 7.14 13.79 -14.56
N TYR A 210 6.42 14.76 -14.00
CA TYR A 210 4.95 14.76 -13.92
C TYR A 210 4.38 15.63 -15.05
N SER A 211 3.32 15.16 -15.72
CA SER A 211 2.58 16.01 -16.68
C SER A 211 1.80 17.13 -15.97
N ASP A 212 1.45 18.19 -16.72
CA ASP A 212 0.71 19.35 -16.22
C ASP A 212 -0.64 18.96 -15.56
N GLU A 213 -1.29 17.92 -16.08
CA GLU A 213 -2.56 17.38 -15.57
C GLU A 213 -2.42 16.73 -14.17
N GLN A 214 -1.25 16.18 -13.85
CA GLN A 214 -0.94 15.63 -12.52
C GLN A 214 -0.39 16.68 -11.55
N PHE A 215 0.05 17.84 -12.04
CA PHE A 215 0.52 18.91 -11.17
C PHE A 215 -0.56 19.35 -10.17
N SER A 216 -1.82 19.38 -10.61
CA SER A 216 -2.98 19.74 -9.78
C SER A 216 -3.56 18.55 -9.00
N THR A 217 -3.70 17.37 -9.64
CA THR A 217 -4.41 16.21 -9.06
C THR A 217 -3.58 15.37 -8.07
N CYS A 218 -2.25 15.33 -8.21
CA CYS A 218 -1.35 14.55 -7.33
C CYS A 218 -0.56 15.43 -6.34
N ARG A 219 -1.07 16.63 -6.05
CA ARG A 219 -0.38 17.64 -5.24
C ARG A 219 0.03 17.12 -3.86
N GLU A 220 -0.86 16.43 -3.15
CA GLU A 220 -0.57 15.91 -1.81
C GLU A 220 0.50 14.82 -1.85
N GLN A 221 0.39 13.88 -2.78
CA GLN A 221 1.33 12.78 -2.97
C GLN A 221 2.73 13.28 -3.31
N ARG A 222 2.83 14.21 -4.27
CA ARG A 222 4.09 14.82 -4.68
C ARG A 222 4.73 15.61 -3.53
N ASN A 223 3.94 16.37 -2.79
CA ASN A 223 4.45 17.15 -1.67
C ASN A 223 4.93 16.23 -0.53
N ASN A 224 4.26 15.10 -0.29
CA ASN A 224 4.73 14.08 0.65
C ASN A 224 6.08 13.50 0.23
N ASP A 225 6.24 13.12 -1.04
CA ASP A 225 7.51 12.60 -1.56
C ASP A 225 8.65 13.59 -1.32
N VAL A 226 8.45 14.87 -1.65
CA VAL A 226 9.48 15.91 -1.45
C VAL A 226 9.77 16.12 0.03
N ARG A 227 8.72 16.22 0.85
CA ARG A 227 8.82 16.44 2.29
C ARG A 227 9.63 15.35 2.98
N PHE A 228 9.40 14.09 2.64
CA PHE A 228 10.07 12.97 3.29
C PHE A 228 11.40 12.65 2.62
N ALA A 229 11.43 12.41 1.30
CA ALA A 229 12.61 11.87 0.64
C ALA A 229 13.82 12.80 0.68
N ALA A 230 13.62 14.11 0.86
CA ALA A 230 14.70 15.08 1.00
C ALA A 230 15.43 15.02 2.36
N GLU A 231 14.77 14.54 3.43
CA GLU A 231 15.37 14.40 4.76
C GLU A 231 16.00 13.02 4.99
N LEU A 232 15.71 12.06 4.11
CA LEU A 232 16.12 10.66 4.30
C LEU A 232 17.53 10.40 3.75
N MET A 233 18.39 9.91 4.62
CA MET A 233 19.76 9.52 4.30
C MET A 233 20.08 8.14 4.86
N HIS A 234 19.85 7.11 4.05
CA HIS A 234 20.17 5.75 4.42
C HIS A 234 20.50 4.90 3.18
N LYS A 235 21.41 3.94 3.33
CA LYS A 235 21.85 3.07 2.21
C LYS A 235 20.72 2.23 1.60
N ASN A 236 19.67 1.96 2.38
CA ASN A 236 18.49 1.20 1.96
C ASN A 236 17.26 2.07 1.66
N ILE A 237 17.45 3.37 1.45
CA ILE A 237 16.40 4.30 1.01
C ILE A 237 16.89 4.97 -0.29
N VAL A 238 15.97 5.26 -1.21
CA VAL A 238 16.29 6.04 -2.41
C VAL A 238 16.60 7.48 -2.02
N LYS A 239 17.67 8.05 -2.58
CA LYS A 239 18.10 9.42 -2.27
C LYS A 239 17.54 10.39 -3.29
N LEU A 240 16.67 11.30 -2.84
CA LEU A 240 16.28 12.49 -3.58
C LEU A 240 17.43 13.51 -3.53
N LEU A 241 17.92 13.92 -4.70
CA LEU A 241 18.96 14.95 -4.84
C LEU A 241 18.36 16.34 -4.93
N GLY A 242 17.16 16.46 -5.47
CA GLY A 242 16.57 17.77 -5.70
C GLY A 242 15.29 17.75 -6.52
N CYS A 243 14.80 18.95 -6.79
CA CYS A 243 13.63 19.16 -7.63
C CYS A 243 13.86 20.28 -8.65
N CYS A 244 13.04 20.31 -9.68
CA CYS A 244 12.90 21.45 -10.60
C CYS A 244 11.43 21.81 -10.69
N TYR A 245 11.15 23.12 -10.68
CA TYR A 245 9.80 23.65 -10.84
C TYR A 245 9.83 24.85 -11.79
N THR A 246 8.98 24.83 -12.83
CA THR A 246 8.97 25.88 -13.87
C THR A 246 7.84 26.89 -13.70
N GLY A 247 7.20 26.95 -12.53
CA GLY A 247 6.16 27.92 -12.20
C GLY A 247 4.73 27.43 -12.44
N THR A 248 3.74 28.31 -12.28
CA THR A 248 2.31 27.99 -12.35
C THR A 248 1.92 27.40 -13.71
N GLY A 249 1.40 26.17 -13.69
CA GLY A 249 1.05 25.42 -14.92
C GLY A 249 2.24 24.82 -15.65
N GLY A 250 3.43 24.82 -15.03
CA GLY A 250 4.65 24.24 -15.56
C GLY A 250 5.03 22.89 -14.94
N LEU A 251 6.11 22.32 -15.44
CA LEU A 251 6.62 21.01 -15.06
C LEU A 251 7.14 21.01 -13.61
N PHE A 252 6.84 19.93 -12.90
CA PHE A 252 7.54 19.57 -11.67
C PHE A 252 8.34 18.29 -11.91
N LEU A 253 9.63 18.33 -11.55
CA LEU A 253 10.55 17.21 -11.74
C LEU A 253 11.23 16.88 -10.42
N GLN A 254 11.38 15.58 -10.14
CA GLN A 254 12.15 15.07 -9.01
C GLN A 254 13.41 14.39 -9.53
N VAL A 255 14.56 14.72 -8.94
CA VAL A 255 15.88 14.24 -9.36
C VAL A 255 16.42 13.30 -8.29
N TYR A 256 16.59 12.03 -8.63
CA TYR A 256 17.08 10.99 -7.73
C TYR A 256 18.46 10.50 -8.15
N VAL A 257 19.23 9.96 -7.21
CA VAL A 257 20.44 9.20 -7.54
C VAL A 257 20.04 7.98 -8.36
N HIS A 258 20.67 7.76 -9.51
CA HIS A 258 20.44 6.56 -10.34
C HIS A 258 21.65 5.64 -10.32
N ALA A 259 21.45 4.40 -9.86
CA ALA A 259 22.47 3.34 -9.89
C ALA A 259 22.01 2.15 -10.76
N HIS A 260 21.34 2.44 -11.89
CA HIS A 260 20.75 1.43 -12.78
C HIS A 260 19.75 0.52 -12.06
N TYR A 261 18.83 1.14 -11.33
CA TYR A 261 17.87 0.43 -10.51
C TYR A 261 16.85 -0.33 -11.37
N ARG A 262 16.47 -1.52 -10.90
CA ARG A 262 15.25 -2.23 -11.33
C ARG A 262 14.39 -2.55 -10.12
N SER A 263 13.08 -2.62 -10.29
CA SER A 263 12.20 -2.98 -9.18
C SER A 263 12.39 -4.44 -8.80
N LEU A 264 12.21 -4.77 -7.52
CA LEU A 264 12.25 -6.16 -7.05
C LEU A 264 11.17 -7.00 -7.74
N SER A 265 10.00 -6.41 -8.04
CA SER A 265 8.96 -7.06 -8.83
C SER A 265 9.43 -7.50 -10.21
N ASP A 266 10.32 -6.77 -10.88
CA ASP A 266 10.85 -7.17 -12.20
C ASP A 266 11.64 -8.48 -12.12
N TYR A 267 12.35 -8.71 -11.00
CA TYR A 267 13.10 -9.94 -10.77
C TYR A 267 12.19 -11.10 -10.32
N MET A 268 11.06 -10.81 -9.66
CA MET A 268 10.12 -11.81 -9.17
C MET A 268 9.14 -12.28 -10.27
N ASN A 269 8.62 -11.36 -11.09
CA ASN A 269 7.65 -11.63 -12.16
C ASN A 269 8.24 -12.43 -13.33
N GLY A 270 9.56 -12.54 -13.43
CA GLY A 270 10.27 -13.43 -14.37
C GLY A 270 10.47 -14.87 -13.88
N ARG A 271 9.81 -15.28 -12.78
CA ARG A 271 9.97 -16.59 -12.10
C ARG A 271 11.42 -17.08 -12.10
N MET A 272 12.36 -16.33 -11.52
CA MET A 272 13.74 -16.80 -11.31
C MET A 272 14.48 -17.39 -12.54
N ARG A 273 13.97 -17.23 -13.77
CA ARG A 273 14.57 -17.75 -15.01
C ARG A 273 14.45 -16.67 -16.08
N ALA A 274 15.58 -16.01 -16.26
CA ALA A 274 15.89 -15.07 -17.32
C ALA A 274 15.03 -13.81 -17.31
N LEU A 275 15.64 -12.70 -16.86
CA LEU A 275 15.19 -11.38 -17.30
C LEU A 275 15.16 -11.41 -18.83
N VAL A 276 14.06 -10.96 -19.44
CA VAL A 276 14.09 -10.53 -20.83
C VAL A 276 15.09 -9.36 -20.88
N PRO A 277 16.16 -9.43 -21.68
CA PRO A 277 17.03 -8.28 -21.86
C PRO A 277 16.18 -7.14 -22.41
N ARG A 278 16.08 -6.03 -21.69
CA ARG A 278 15.64 -4.79 -22.33
C ARG A 278 16.68 -4.45 -23.39
N PRO A 279 16.29 -4.15 -24.62
CA PRO A 279 17.22 -3.85 -25.71
C PRO A 279 17.78 -2.43 -25.57
N THR A 280 18.39 -2.09 -24.44
CA THR A 280 19.05 -0.79 -24.22
C THR A 280 20.22 -0.97 -23.26
N GLN A 281 21.26 -1.64 -23.73
CA GLN A 281 22.63 -1.32 -23.33
C GLN A 281 23.58 -1.93 -24.36
N ARG A 282 24.10 -1.09 -25.26
CA ARG A 282 25.20 -1.44 -26.14
C ARG A 282 26.37 -1.95 -25.27
N GLY A 283 26.73 -3.22 -25.42
CA GLY A 283 28.09 -3.70 -25.13
C GLY A 283 28.37 -4.39 -23.80
N LEU A 284 27.39 -4.58 -22.89
CA LEU A 284 27.62 -5.34 -21.66
C LEU A 284 27.05 -6.76 -21.79
N ASN A 285 27.90 -7.71 -22.21
CA ASN A 285 27.63 -9.15 -22.19
C ASN A 285 27.52 -9.65 -20.73
N VAL A 286 26.41 -9.35 -20.07
CA VAL A 286 26.12 -9.84 -18.72
C VAL A 286 25.44 -11.20 -18.87
N SER A 287 26.10 -12.27 -18.38
CA SER A 287 25.57 -13.62 -18.52
C SER A 287 24.20 -13.75 -17.82
N PRO A 288 23.24 -14.52 -18.37
CA PRO A 288 21.90 -14.71 -17.77
C PRO A 288 21.92 -15.25 -16.33
N GLU A 289 23.02 -15.90 -15.93
CA GLU A 289 23.21 -16.42 -14.57
C GLU A 289 23.49 -15.34 -13.53
N THR A 290 24.15 -14.24 -13.92
CA THR A 290 24.46 -13.14 -12.99
C THR A 290 23.22 -12.31 -12.63
N GLN A 291 22.10 -12.50 -13.35
CA GLN A 291 20.83 -11.78 -13.19
C GLN A 291 19.78 -12.51 -12.35
N LYS A 292 20.03 -13.73 -11.87
CA LYS A 292 19.07 -14.48 -11.03
C LYS A 292 19.13 -14.07 -9.55
N LEU A 293 17.97 -14.08 -8.90
CA LEU A 293 17.84 -13.97 -7.44
C LEU A 293 18.21 -15.32 -6.80
N SER A 294 19.47 -15.47 -6.38
CA SER A 294 19.88 -16.59 -5.53
C SER A 294 19.48 -16.34 -4.08
N TRP A 295 19.37 -17.38 -3.26
CA TRP A 295 19.00 -17.22 -1.85
C TRP A 295 19.89 -16.22 -1.08
N PRO A 296 21.24 -16.24 -1.19
CA PRO A 296 22.07 -15.23 -0.53
C PRO A 296 21.73 -13.78 -0.93
N ARG A 297 21.33 -13.56 -2.19
CA ARG A 297 20.86 -12.24 -2.65
C ARG A 297 19.48 -11.91 -2.07
N CYS A 298 18.55 -12.87 -2.07
CA CYS A 298 17.25 -12.71 -1.44
C CYS A 298 17.40 -12.36 0.04
N PHE A 299 18.23 -13.08 0.78
CA PHE A 299 18.45 -12.83 2.20
C PHE A 299 19.08 -11.46 2.47
N LYS A 300 20.06 -11.05 1.65
CA LYS A 300 20.61 -9.68 1.67
C LYS A 300 19.52 -8.62 1.43
N ILE A 301 18.60 -8.87 0.49
CA ILE A 301 17.48 -7.98 0.20
C ILE A 301 16.53 -7.92 1.40
N ILE A 302 16.16 -9.06 1.98
CA ILE A 302 15.31 -9.19 3.17
C ILE A 302 15.86 -8.37 4.34
N GLN A 303 17.17 -8.49 4.60
CA GLN A 303 17.85 -7.75 5.65
C GLN A 303 17.92 -6.25 5.34
N GLY A 304 18.25 -5.89 4.10
CA GLY A 304 18.36 -4.49 3.69
C GLY A 304 17.02 -3.75 3.75
N ILE A 305 15.92 -4.38 3.34
CA ILE A 305 14.57 -3.82 3.49
C ILE A 305 14.25 -3.64 4.98
N ALA A 306 14.51 -4.65 5.83
CA ALA A 306 14.25 -4.55 7.26
C ALA A 306 14.99 -3.36 7.91
N GLN A 307 16.25 -3.15 7.52
CA GLN A 307 17.05 -2.01 7.97
C GLN A 307 16.51 -0.67 7.45
N GLY A 308 16.05 -0.62 6.20
CA GLY A 308 15.40 0.56 5.64
C GLY A 308 14.14 0.95 6.41
N VAL A 309 13.25 0.00 6.68
CA VAL A 309 12.01 0.26 7.44
C VAL A 309 12.32 0.62 8.89
N LEU A 310 13.28 -0.06 9.54
CA LEU A 310 13.75 0.31 10.87
C LEU A 310 14.25 1.77 10.90
N TYR A 311 15.01 2.18 9.90
CA TYR A 311 15.46 3.57 9.79
C TYR A 311 14.29 4.55 9.72
N LEU A 312 13.27 4.26 8.89
CA LEU A 312 12.06 5.09 8.78
C LEU A 312 11.30 5.19 10.11
N HIS A 313 11.21 4.09 10.86
CA HIS A 313 10.43 4.05 12.11
C HIS A 313 11.14 4.72 13.28
N ASP A 314 12.44 4.46 13.46
CA ASP A 314 13.12 4.71 14.73
C ASP A 314 14.39 5.57 14.60
N HIS A 315 14.93 5.82 13.39
CA HIS A 315 16.25 6.46 13.24
C HIS A 315 16.31 7.67 12.31
N CYS A 316 15.26 7.96 11.53
CA CYS A 316 15.23 9.13 10.66
C CYS A 316 14.83 10.44 11.36
N GLY A 317 14.40 10.38 12.63
CA GLY A 317 13.98 11.55 13.42
C GLY A 317 12.55 12.04 13.18
N LEU A 318 11.88 11.58 12.11
CA LEU A 318 10.50 11.95 11.78
C LEU A 318 9.46 10.87 12.12
N ARG A 319 9.89 9.62 12.31
CA ARG A 319 9.03 8.43 12.41
C ARG A 319 8.01 8.35 11.26
N ILE A 320 8.51 7.90 10.11
CA ILE A 320 7.74 7.79 8.86
C ILE A 320 7.17 6.38 8.74
N ILE A 321 5.87 6.29 8.49
CA ILE A 321 5.19 5.05 8.15
C ILE A 321 4.95 5.04 6.63
N HIS A 322 5.50 4.05 5.94
CA HIS A 322 5.56 4.00 4.48
C HIS A 322 4.20 3.70 3.83
N LEU A 323 3.44 2.75 4.39
CA LEU A 323 2.10 2.29 3.99
C LEU A 323 1.98 1.57 2.64
N ASP A 324 2.91 1.74 1.69
CA ASP A 324 2.92 1.00 0.41
C ASP A 324 4.17 0.14 0.19
N LEU A 325 4.62 -0.58 1.23
CA LEU A 325 5.74 -1.53 1.07
C LEU A 325 5.31 -2.73 0.23
N LYS A 326 5.91 -2.86 -0.96
CA LYS A 326 5.68 -3.93 -1.93
C LYS A 326 6.89 -4.10 -2.86
N PRO A 327 7.05 -5.24 -3.55
CA PRO A 327 8.19 -5.47 -4.44
C PRO A 327 8.40 -4.41 -5.53
N SER A 328 7.36 -3.78 -6.06
CA SER A 328 7.52 -2.71 -7.06
C SER A 328 8.10 -1.41 -6.50
N ASN A 329 8.02 -1.20 -5.18
CA ASN A 329 8.57 -0.02 -4.49
C ASN A 329 9.93 -0.32 -3.83
N ILE A 330 10.53 -1.48 -4.12
CA ILE A 330 11.91 -1.80 -3.73
C ILE A 330 12.79 -1.79 -4.97
N LEU A 331 13.69 -0.82 -5.05
CA LEU A 331 14.67 -0.72 -6.13
C LEU A 331 15.95 -1.48 -5.78
N LEU A 332 16.49 -2.23 -6.74
CA LEU A 332 17.76 -2.96 -6.60
C LEU A 332 18.82 -2.37 -7.52
N ASP A 333 19.97 -2.01 -6.96
CA ASP A 333 21.15 -1.65 -7.78
C ASP A 333 21.81 -2.90 -8.40
N GLN A 334 22.86 -2.68 -9.20
CA GLN A 334 23.65 -3.76 -9.81
C GLN A 334 24.24 -4.77 -8.80
N GLY A 335 24.43 -4.34 -7.54
CA GLY A 335 24.91 -5.17 -6.44
C GLY A 335 23.81 -5.88 -5.66
N PHE A 336 22.55 -5.83 -6.13
CA PHE A 336 21.36 -6.31 -5.43
C PHE A 336 21.21 -5.70 -4.02
N ASN A 337 21.64 -4.45 -3.84
CA ASN A 337 21.34 -3.71 -2.60
C ASN A 337 19.94 -3.10 -2.73
N PRO A 338 19.02 -3.38 -1.79
CA PRO A 338 17.66 -2.86 -1.86
C PRO A 338 17.59 -1.41 -1.38
N ARG A 339 16.73 -0.63 -2.02
CA ARG A 339 16.35 0.73 -1.64
C ARG A 339 14.84 0.89 -1.68
N ILE A 340 14.27 1.34 -0.58
CA ILE A 340 12.83 1.65 -0.48
C ILE A 340 12.58 2.98 -1.20
N ASP A 341 11.57 2.98 -2.05
CA ASP A 341 11.12 4.11 -2.89
C ASP A 341 9.61 4.35 -2.72
N ASP A 342 9.12 5.46 -3.29
CA ASP A 342 7.70 5.85 -3.36
C ASP A 342 7.06 6.14 -1.99
N PHE A 343 7.31 7.36 -1.50
CA PHE A 343 6.82 7.88 -0.23
C PHE A 343 5.51 8.67 -0.38
N SER A 344 4.84 8.52 -1.53
CA SER A 344 3.72 9.37 -1.94
C SER A 344 2.54 9.32 -0.96
N ILE A 345 2.30 8.16 -0.37
CA ILE A 345 1.24 7.96 0.64
C ILE A 345 1.76 7.89 2.07
N SER A 346 3.07 8.03 2.27
CA SER A 346 3.70 7.92 3.58
C SER A 346 3.14 8.93 4.56
N GLN A 347 3.17 8.58 5.84
CA GLN A 347 2.63 9.41 6.91
C GLN A 347 3.66 9.60 8.01
N MET A 348 3.73 10.82 8.54
CA MET A 348 4.50 11.11 9.74
C MET A 348 3.67 10.74 10.98
N LEU A 349 4.22 9.95 11.88
CA LEU A 349 3.57 9.59 13.14
C LEU A 349 4.31 10.23 14.32
N PRO A 350 3.76 11.27 14.97
CA PRO A 350 4.41 11.91 16.11
C PRO A 350 4.74 10.91 17.22
N GLU A 351 5.88 11.08 17.89
CA GLU A 351 6.31 10.19 18.99
C GLU A 351 5.28 10.06 20.12
N SER A 352 4.49 11.10 20.34
CA SER A 352 3.39 11.11 21.32
C SER A 352 2.22 10.19 20.99
N LYS A 353 2.19 9.59 19.79
CA LYS A 353 1.10 8.74 19.29
C LYS A 353 1.62 7.38 18.84
N ASP A 354 0.88 6.34 19.23
CA ASP A 354 1.14 4.97 18.76
C ASP A 354 0.49 4.64 17.42
N LYS A 355 -0.53 5.42 17.03
CA LYS A 355 -1.27 5.24 15.77
C LYS A 355 -1.81 6.56 15.22
N GLY A 356 -1.97 6.61 13.90
CA GLY A 356 -2.62 7.69 13.17
C GLY A 356 -3.90 7.22 12.47
N VAL A 357 -4.66 8.17 11.92
CA VAL A 357 -5.86 7.92 11.12
C VAL A 357 -5.76 8.75 9.85
N VAL A 358 -6.03 8.12 8.70
CA VAL A 358 -6.09 8.80 7.39
C VAL A 358 -7.53 9.10 6.99
N ALA A 359 -7.73 10.06 6.08
CA ALA A 359 -9.05 10.38 5.54
C ALA A 359 -9.57 9.28 4.58
N SER A 360 -8.66 8.65 3.84
CA SER A 360 -8.95 7.57 2.90
C SER A 360 -7.76 6.61 2.80
N VAL A 361 -8.04 5.37 2.40
CA VAL A 361 -7.00 4.37 2.13
C VAL A 361 -6.56 4.48 0.67
N THR A 362 -5.24 4.56 0.49
CA THR A 362 -4.57 4.35 -0.80
C THR A 362 -3.52 3.28 -0.53
N ALA A 363 -3.66 2.10 -1.12
CA ALA A 363 -2.75 0.99 -0.83
C ALA A 363 -2.79 -0.07 -1.92
N THR A 364 -1.76 -0.91 -1.95
CA THR A 364 -1.75 -2.12 -2.76
C THR A 364 -2.37 -3.29 -2.00
N TRP A 365 -3.46 -3.83 -2.55
CA TRP A 365 -4.18 -4.97 -1.96
C TRP A 365 -3.29 -6.21 -1.86
N GLY A 366 -3.41 -6.94 -0.76
CA GLY A 366 -2.59 -8.13 -0.47
C GLY A 366 -1.41 -7.82 0.45
N PHE A 367 -0.83 -6.62 0.38
CA PHE A 367 0.24 -6.16 1.27
C PHE A 367 -0.30 -5.35 2.45
N ALA A 368 -1.28 -4.49 2.18
CA ALA A 368 -1.83 -3.56 3.15
C ALA A 368 -2.37 -4.25 4.41
N ALA A 369 -2.00 -3.72 5.58
CA ALA A 369 -2.48 -4.23 6.85
C ALA A 369 -4.01 -4.10 6.99
N PRO A 370 -4.70 -5.08 7.58
CA PRO A 370 -6.17 -5.06 7.67
C PRO A 370 -6.69 -3.86 8.46
N GLU A 371 -6.01 -3.42 9.52
CA GLU A 371 -6.44 -2.28 10.32
C GLU A 371 -6.35 -0.96 9.53
N TYR A 372 -5.41 -0.87 8.59
CA TYR A 372 -5.28 0.26 7.69
C TYR A 372 -6.44 0.26 6.69
N VAL A 373 -6.68 -0.88 6.03
CA VAL A 373 -7.75 -1.03 5.05
C VAL A 373 -9.15 -0.87 5.66
N HIS A 374 -9.38 -1.41 6.85
CA HIS A 374 -10.72 -1.47 7.45
C HIS A 374 -11.04 -0.29 8.35
N SER A 375 -10.07 0.21 9.10
CA SER A 375 -10.31 1.21 10.15
C SER A 375 -9.67 2.57 9.83
N LEU A 376 -9.08 2.73 8.64
CA LEU A 376 -8.27 3.90 8.25
C LEU A 376 -7.13 4.20 9.24
N CYS A 377 -6.78 3.23 10.09
CA CYS A 377 -5.83 3.40 11.17
C CYS A 377 -4.48 2.86 10.73
N PHE A 378 -3.41 3.63 10.93
CA PHE A 378 -2.07 3.18 10.60
C PHE A 378 -1.11 3.31 11.79
N SER A 379 -0.06 2.52 11.77
CA SER A 379 1.05 2.59 12.74
C SER A 379 2.31 1.97 12.13
N ALA A 380 3.43 2.02 12.85
CA ALA A 380 4.62 1.24 12.50
C ALA A 380 4.31 -0.25 12.26
N LYS A 381 3.30 -0.81 12.96
CA LYS A 381 2.88 -2.21 12.81
C LYS A 381 2.17 -2.49 11.48
N SER A 382 1.69 -1.46 10.79
CA SER A 382 1.09 -1.59 9.46
C SER A 382 2.18 -1.85 8.41
N ASP A 383 3.33 -1.17 8.52
CA ASP A 383 4.51 -1.48 7.68
C ASP A 383 5.13 -2.84 8.01
N VAL A 384 5.14 -3.24 9.30
CA VAL A 384 5.59 -4.58 9.70
C VAL A 384 4.77 -5.67 9.00
N HIS A 385 3.45 -5.49 8.91
CA HIS A 385 2.59 -6.41 8.18
C HIS A 385 2.96 -6.47 6.69
N SER A 386 3.06 -5.32 6.02
CA SER A 386 3.44 -5.26 4.60
C SER A 386 4.82 -5.89 4.35
N TYR A 387 5.79 -5.66 5.25
CA TYR A 387 7.10 -6.32 5.23
C TYR A 387 6.99 -7.84 5.36
N GLY A 388 6.15 -8.33 6.27
CA GLY A 388 5.89 -9.76 6.43
C GLY A 388 5.33 -10.41 5.17
N VAL A 389 4.38 -9.76 4.50
CA VAL A 389 3.85 -10.23 3.20
C VAL A 389 4.95 -10.25 2.14
N LEU A 390 5.74 -9.18 2.02
CA LEU A 390 6.87 -9.10 1.08
C LEU A 390 7.90 -10.22 1.34
N LEU A 391 8.17 -10.52 2.61
CA LEU A 391 9.07 -11.61 3.02
C LEU A 391 8.54 -12.98 2.60
N LEU A 392 7.23 -13.24 2.77
CA LEU A 392 6.61 -14.46 2.26
C LEU A 392 6.73 -14.55 0.74
N GLU A 393 6.48 -13.45 0.03
CA GLU A 393 6.57 -13.44 -1.43
C GLU A 393 7.99 -13.79 -1.92
N LEU A 394 9.02 -13.28 -1.24
CA LEU A 394 10.42 -13.57 -1.57
C LEU A 394 10.84 -15.02 -1.30
N VAL A 395 10.35 -15.63 -0.23
CA VAL A 395 10.73 -17.03 0.11
C VAL A 395 9.92 -18.04 -0.71
N THR A 396 8.65 -17.73 -0.98
CA THR A 396 7.75 -18.65 -1.70
C THR A 396 7.82 -18.52 -3.21
N GLY A 397 8.26 -17.36 -3.73
CA GLY A 397 8.21 -17.05 -5.17
C GLY A 397 6.78 -16.88 -5.71
N VAL A 398 5.76 -16.91 -4.85
CA VAL A 398 4.35 -16.80 -5.23
C VAL A 398 3.90 -15.36 -5.05
N SER A 399 3.62 -14.68 -6.16
CA SER A 399 3.12 -13.29 -6.09
C SER A 399 1.76 -13.20 -5.42
N CYS A 400 1.55 -12.15 -4.62
CA CYS A 400 0.26 -11.86 -3.99
C CYS A 400 -0.89 -11.72 -5.01
N ASP A 401 -0.60 -11.21 -6.21
CA ASP A 401 -1.60 -11.09 -7.28
C ASP A 401 -2.08 -12.46 -7.75
N GLN A 402 -1.15 -13.41 -7.97
CA GLN A 402 -1.47 -14.79 -8.34
C GLN A 402 -2.22 -15.53 -7.23
N ALA A 403 -1.83 -15.34 -5.98
CA ALA A 403 -2.52 -15.90 -4.81
C ALA A 403 -3.97 -15.37 -4.71
N ASN A 404 -4.16 -14.07 -4.93
CA ASN A 404 -5.46 -13.41 -4.92
C ASN A 404 -6.37 -13.85 -6.08
N GLU A 405 -5.82 -14.23 -7.23
CA GLU A 405 -6.57 -14.84 -8.34
C GLU A 405 -7.12 -16.22 -7.98
N SER A 406 -6.35 -16.99 -7.18
CA SER A 406 -6.78 -18.31 -6.67
C SER A 406 -7.76 -18.25 -5.49
N TYR A 407 -8.16 -17.05 -5.05
CA TYR A 407 -8.96 -16.78 -3.84
C TYR A 407 -8.35 -17.33 -2.55
N ASN A 408 -7.04 -17.61 -2.55
CA ASN A 408 -6.34 -18.13 -1.40
C ASN A 408 -5.19 -17.17 -1.06
N PRO A 409 -5.37 -16.28 -0.06
CA PRO A 409 -4.33 -15.36 0.36
C PRO A 409 -3.02 -16.10 0.63
N LEU A 410 -1.89 -15.52 0.19
CA LEU A 410 -0.56 -16.09 0.42
C LEU A 410 -0.35 -16.38 1.92
N THR A 411 -0.70 -15.43 2.79
CA THR A 411 -0.61 -15.58 4.24
C THR A 411 -1.46 -16.74 4.77
N ALA A 412 -2.68 -16.94 4.26
CA ALA A 412 -3.56 -18.03 4.65
C ALA A 412 -3.02 -19.41 4.19
N SER A 413 -2.46 -19.47 2.98
CA SER A 413 -1.84 -20.67 2.42
C SER A 413 -0.62 -21.10 3.24
N VAL A 414 0.29 -20.17 3.51
CA VAL A 414 1.49 -20.42 4.32
C VAL A 414 1.11 -20.79 5.74
N TRP A 415 0.13 -20.12 6.35
CA TRP A 415 -0.36 -20.45 7.69
C TRP A 415 -0.89 -21.88 7.81
N LYS A 416 -1.62 -22.36 6.80
CA LYS A 416 -2.13 -23.73 6.76
C LYS A 416 -0.99 -24.75 6.74
N LEU A 417 0.05 -24.49 5.95
CA LEU A 417 1.25 -25.33 5.87
C LEU A 417 2.05 -25.29 7.17
N TRP A 418 2.22 -24.10 7.76
CA TRP A 418 2.87 -23.92 9.05
C TRP A 418 2.20 -24.73 10.16
N LYS A 419 0.86 -24.63 10.29
CA LYS A 419 0.08 -25.41 11.27
C LYS A 419 0.16 -26.92 11.06
N SER A 420 0.43 -27.35 9.83
CA SER A 420 0.55 -28.76 9.48
C SER A 420 2.00 -29.26 9.52
N GLU A 421 2.95 -28.45 10.00
CA GLU A 421 4.39 -28.75 10.06
C GLU A 421 4.99 -29.06 8.67
N ARG A 422 4.46 -28.43 7.62
CA ARG A 422 4.81 -28.66 6.20
C ARG A 422 5.37 -27.40 5.54
N LEU A 423 6.16 -26.61 6.28
CA LEU A 423 6.70 -25.34 5.80
C LEU A 423 7.57 -25.48 4.55
N ASP A 424 8.26 -26.59 4.39
CA ASP A 424 9.15 -26.81 3.25
C ASP A 424 8.44 -26.77 1.90
N GLU A 425 7.14 -27.08 1.89
CA GLU A 425 6.30 -27.05 0.69
C GLU A 425 5.99 -25.63 0.20
N CYS A 426 6.20 -24.61 1.03
CA CYS A 426 5.99 -23.23 0.60
C CYS A 426 7.25 -22.58 0.02
N ILE A 427 8.43 -23.19 0.17
CA ILE A 427 9.69 -22.65 -0.35
C ILE A 427 9.68 -22.79 -1.87
N ASP A 428 10.09 -21.73 -2.57
CA ASP A 428 10.20 -21.74 -4.04
C ASP A 428 11.05 -22.95 -4.49
N PRO A 429 10.50 -23.87 -5.32
CA PRO A 429 11.26 -25.01 -5.85
C PRO A 429 12.56 -24.58 -6.56
N GLY A 430 12.54 -23.43 -7.25
CA GLY A 430 13.70 -22.86 -7.91
C GLY A 430 14.81 -22.42 -6.97
N LEU A 431 14.50 -22.12 -5.70
CA LEU A 431 15.48 -21.89 -4.63
C LEU A 431 15.85 -23.20 -3.94
N ARG A 432 14.86 -24.03 -3.60
CA ARG A 432 15.02 -25.26 -2.81
C ARG A 432 16.03 -26.23 -3.42
N ASP A 433 15.99 -26.42 -4.74
CA ASP A 433 16.81 -27.43 -5.41
C ASP A 433 18.30 -27.06 -5.54
N VAL A 434 18.68 -25.83 -5.17
CA VAL A 434 20.04 -25.28 -5.37
C VAL A 434 20.68 -24.75 -4.09
N VAL A 435 20.08 -24.99 -2.92
CA VAL A 435 20.55 -24.48 -1.62
C VAL A 435 20.93 -25.60 -0.65
N SER A 436 21.77 -25.25 0.32
CA SER A 436 22.15 -26.15 1.43
C SER A 436 21.04 -26.25 2.49
N GLU A 437 21.04 -27.31 3.30
CA GLU A 437 20.10 -27.46 4.44
C GLU A 437 20.15 -26.27 5.40
N SER A 438 21.34 -25.72 5.67
CA SER A 438 21.47 -24.52 6.51
C SER A 438 20.74 -23.30 5.93
N GLN A 439 20.66 -23.19 4.60
CA GLN A 439 19.90 -22.13 3.93
C GLN A 439 18.40 -22.42 3.94
N ILE A 440 18.00 -23.69 3.89
CA ILE A 440 16.60 -24.09 4.09
C ILE A 440 16.16 -23.74 5.51
N ASP A 441 16.99 -23.96 6.53
CA ASP A 441 16.71 -23.52 7.90
C ASP A 441 16.57 -22.00 8.03
N GLU A 442 17.41 -21.25 7.30
CA GLU A 442 17.29 -19.78 7.21
C GLU A 442 15.98 -19.36 6.53
N MET A 443 15.54 -20.06 5.47
CA MET A 443 14.24 -19.84 4.82
C MET A 443 13.08 -20.15 5.77
N ARG A 444 13.11 -21.29 6.47
CA ARG A 444 12.11 -21.67 7.49
C ARG A 444 12.01 -20.59 8.57
N ARG A 445 13.15 -20.08 9.02
CA ARG A 445 13.23 -18.98 9.99
C ARG A 445 12.60 -17.69 9.43
N CYS A 446 12.90 -17.32 8.19
CA CYS A 446 12.31 -16.18 7.52
C CYS A 446 10.78 -16.30 7.42
N ILE A 447 10.25 -17.47 7.03
CA ILE A 447 8.80 -17.71 6.98
C ILE A 447 8.17 -17.56 8.37
N HIS A 448 8.83 -18.08 9.40
CA HIS A 448 8.35 -17.95 10.78
C HIS A 448 8.30 -16.49 11.24
N ILE A 449 9.35 -15.72 10.96
CA ILE A 449 9.39 -14.27 11.23
C ILE A 449 8.28 -13.54 10.46
N ALA A 450 8.08 -13.91 9.19
CA ALA A 450 7.03 -13.32 8.36
C ALA A 450 5.64 -13.56 8.95
N LEU A 451 5.36 -14.76 9.46
CA LEU A 451 4.10 -15.09 10.15
C LEU A 451 3.88 -14.25 11.41
N LEU A 452 4.93 -14.00 12.20
CA LEU A 452 4.86 -13.06 13.33
C LEU A 452 4.56 -11.63 12.88
N CYS A 453 5.09 -11.22 11.73
CA CYS A 453 4.85 -9.90 11.15
C CYS A 453 3.43 -9.72 10.63
N VAL A 454 2.77 -10.78 10.15
CA VAL A 454 1.42 -10.71 9.56
C VAL A 454 0.29 -11.11 10.53
N GLU A 455 0.55 -11.13 11.84
CA GLU A 455 -0.49 -11.43 12.85
C GLU A 455 -1.70 -10.48 12.77
N GLU A 456 -2.89 -11.02 13.04
CA GLU A 456 -4.15 -10.27 12.95
C GLU A 456 -4.18 -9.07 13.91
N ASP A 457 -3.69 -9.25 15.13
CA ASP A 457 -3.56 -8.18 16.12
C ASP A 457 -2.24 -7.40 15.92
N PRO A 458 -2.29 -6.10 15.55
CA PRO A 458 -1.09 -5.28 15.39
C PRO A 458 -0.21 -5.21 16.65
N ALA A 459 -0.80 -5.36 17.84
CA ALA A 459 -0.04 -5.30 19.10
C ALA A 459 0.94 -6.47 19.23
N ARG A 460 0.62 -7.63 18.66
CA ARG A 460 1.43 -8.85 18.75
C ARG A 460 2.56 -8.91 17.72
N ARG A 461 2.43 -8.19 16.60
CA ARG A 461 3.48 -8.08 15.59
C ARG A 461 4.78 -7.56 16.23
N PRO A 462 5.97 -8.03 15.84
CA PRO A 462 7.24 -7.49 16.35
C PRO A 462 7.44 -6.03 15.91
N THR A 463 8.36 -5.31 16.56
CA THR A 463 8.90 -4.05 15.99
C THR A 463 9.94 -4.38 14.92
N MET A 464 10.23 -3.44 14.01
CA MET A 464 11.27 -3.67 12.99
C MET A 464 12.66 -3.88 13.61
N ASN A 465 12.94 -3.25 14.75
CA ASN A 465 14.17 -3.53 15.50
C ASN A 465 14.25 -5.01 15.92
N ARG A 466 13.14 -5.56 16.44
CA ARG A 466 13.05 -6.97 16.80
C ARG A 466 13.15 -7.87 15.57
N VAL A 467 12.53 -7.51 14.44
CA VAL A 467 12.65 -8.24 13.16
C VAL A 467 14.11 -8.32 12.72
N VAL A 468 14.81 -7.19 12.67
CA VAL A 468 16.24 -7.13 12.34
C VAL A 468 17.06 -8.04 13.24
N TRP A 469 16.79 -8.05 14.54
CA TRP A 469 17.49 -8.91 15.49
C TRP A 469 17.18 -10.40 15.27
N MET A 470 15.92 -10.76 15.03
CA MET A 470 15.51 -12.14 14.74
C MET A 470 16.14 -12.68 13.44
N LEU A 471 16.33 -11.83 12.43
CA LEU A 471 17.01 -12.16 11.17
C LEU A 471 18.54 -12.29 11.34
N SER A 472 19.13 -11.65 12.35
CA SER A 472 20.59 -11.60 12.51
C SER A 472 21.14 -12.65 13.48
N ASP A 473 20.36 -13.04 14.50
CA ASP A 473 20.78 -14.05 15.49
C ASP A 473 19.93 -15.31 15.41
N ASN A 474 20.49 -16.36 14.79
CA ASN A 474 19.85 -17.65 14.61
C ASN A 474 19.64 -18.43 15.92
N ARG A 475 20.27 -18.01 17.03
CA ARG A 475 20.11 -18.65 18.35
C ARG A 475 18.89 -18.16 19.12
N LEU A 476 18.26 -17.08 18.65
CA LEU A 476 17.04 -16.57 19.29
C LEU A 476 15.89 -17.54 19.08
N ASN A 477 15.32 -18.00 20.19
CA ASN A 477 14.03 -18.69 20.21
C ASN A 477 12.95 -17.71 19.78
N LEU A 478 12.26 -18.05 18.69
CA LEU A 478 11.16 -17.25 18.17
C LEU A 478 9.87 -17.65 18.89
N PRO A 479 9.01 -16.67 19.25
CA PRO A 479 7.70 -16.98 19.80
C PRO A 479 6.85 -17.67 18.74
N LYS A 480 5.90 -18.51 19.18
CA LYS A 480 4.96 -19.17 18.28
C LYS A 480 4.02 -18.13 17.65
N PRO A 481 3.90 -18.04 16.32
CA PRO A 481 2.97 -17.13 15.68
C PRO A 481 1.52 -17.54 15.93
N GLU A 482 0.67 -16.53 16.07
CA GLU A 482 -0.78 -16.65 16.11
C GLU A 482 -1.40 -16.48 14.71
N LYS A 483 -2.73 -16.61 14.64
CA LYS A 483 -3.48 -16.52 13.39
C LYS A 483 -3.14 -15.20 12.64
N PRO A 484 -2.71 -15.28 11.36
CA PRO A 484 -2.41 -14.10 10.58
C PRO A 484 -3.68 -13.43 10.04
N SER A 485 -3.55 -12.15 9.73
CA SER A 485 -4.52 -11.43 8.91
C SER A 485 -4.31 -11.64 7.42
N TYR A 486 -5.36 -11.38 6.67
CA TYR A 486 -5.31 -11.29 5.22
C TYR A 486 -6.27 -10.20 4.77
N SER A 487 -5.76 -9.24 3.99
CA SER A 487 -6.59 -8.35 3.19
C SER A 487 -6.94 -9.06 1.89
N THR A 488 -8.05 -9.78 1.85
CA THR A 488 -8.64 -10.13 0.55
C THR A 488 -9.40 -8.91 0.05
N PRO A 489 -9.23 -8.49 -1.22
CA PRO A 489 -10.23 -7.60 -1.77
C PRO A 489 -11.56 -8.36 -1.72
N PRO A 490 -12.66 -7.73 -1.27
CA PRO A 490 -13.92 -8.40 -1.00
C PRO A 490 -14.57 -8.82 -2.33
N LEU A 491 -14.09 -9.93 -2.87
CA LEU A 491 -14.27 -10.31 -4.27
C LEU A 491 -15.01 -11.64 -4.44
N GLY A 492 -15.47 -12.27 -3.35
CA GLY A 492 -16.38 -13.42 -3.47
C GLY A 492 -17.63 -13.10 -4.31
N ILE A 493 -18.09 -11.85 -4.26
CA ILE A 493 -19.29 -11.37 -4.97
C ILE A 493 -18.92 -10.65 -6.30
N LEU A 494 -17.79 -9.94 -6.36
CA LEU A 494 -17.48 -9.04 -7.48
C LEU A 494 -16.54 -9.61 -8.56
N LYS A 495 -15.71 -10.63 -8.25
CA LYS A 495 -14.75 -11.19 -9.22
C LYS A 495 -15.38 -12.09 -10.27
N GLN A 496 -16.53 -12.73 -10.00
CA GLN A 496 -17.18 -13.64 -10.97
C GLN A 496 -17.55 -12.95 -12.29
N LYS A 497 -17.80 -11.63 -12.27
CA LYS A 497 -18.18 -10.87 -13.47
C LYS A 497 -17.08 -9.97 -14.05
N TYR A 498 -16.14 -9.47 -13.23
CA TYR A 498 -15.26 -8.36 -13.67
C TYR A 498 -13.91 -8.77 -14.27
N LEU A 499 -13.23 -9.78 -13.70
CA LEU A 499 -11.87 -10.14 -14.15
C LEU A 499 -11.84 -11.01 -15.41
N LYS A 500 -12.97 -11.59 -15.83
CA LYS A 500 -13.06 -12.30 -17.12
C LYS A 500 -13.06 -11.38 -18.35
N LYS A 501 -13.16 -10.05 -18.19
CA LYS A 501 -13.37 -9.16 -19.36
C LYS A 501 -12.40 -8.00 -19.56
N LYS A 502 -11.51 -7.62 -18.63
CA LYS A 502 -10.71 -6.39 -18.81
C LYS A 502 -9.29 -6.32 -18.19
N ILE A 503 -8.53 -7.42 -18.08
CA ILE A 503 -7.07 -7.31 -17.77
C ILE A 503 -6.18 -8.18 -18.70
N THR A 504 -6.63 -8.46 -19.93
CA THR A 504 -5.71 -8.93 -20.98
C THR A 504 -6.05 -8.25 -22.31
N PRO A 505 -5.22 -7.33 -22.80
CA PRO A 505 -4.95 -7.29 -24.22
C PRO A 505 -4.00 -8.47 -24.56
N PRO A 506 -4.18 -9.15 -25.69
CA PRO A 506 -3.23 -10.14 -26.15
C PRO A 506 -1.87 -9.46 -26.37
N LEU A 507 -0.79 -10.10 -25.93
CA LEU A 507 0.55 -9.81 -26.43
C LEU A 507 0.53 -10.07 -27.95
N GLY A 508 0.30 -9.01 -28.72
CA GLY A 508 0.41 -9.02 -30.16
C GLY A 508 1.87 -9.21 -30.53
N THR A 509 2.18 -10.38 -31.07
CA THR A 509 3.36 -10.66 -31.88
C THR A 509 3.40 -9.69 -33.05
N GLY A 510 4.34 -8.74 -33.05
CA GLY A 510 4.63 -7.86 -34.17
C GLY A 510 5.97 -8.21 -34.80
N THR A 511 5.99 -9.22 -35.66
CA THR A 511 7.04 -9.45 -36.65
C THR A 511 6.85 -8.53 -37.86
N ALA A 512 7.98 -8.06 -38.40
CA ALA A 512 8.21 -7.53 -39.75
C ALA A 512 7.62 -6.15 -40.13
N LEU A 513 8.48 -5.13 -40.25
CA LEU A 513 9.21 -4.83 -41.49
C LEU A 513 10.52 -4.10 -41.18
#